data_AF-A0A436QLD1-F1
#
_entry.id   AF-A0A436QLD1-F1
#
_cell.length_a   1.000
_cell.length_b   1.000
_cell.length_c   1.000
_cell.angle_alpha   90.00
_cell.angle_beta   90.00
_cell.angle_gamma   90.00
#
_symmetry.space_group_name_H-M   'P 1'
#
loop_
_entity.id
_entity.type
_entity.pdbx_description
1 polymer ?
#
loop_
_entity_poly.entity_id
_entity_poly.type
_entity_poly.pdbx_seq_one_letter_code
_entity_poly.pdbx_strand_id
1 'polypeptide(L)'
;LYLTLSGRDPDLPALVVGSHLDSVAHGGNFDGAAGVVAGLAVMAELVAKAVQLPRDLIVLATRAEEAVWFPLSYPGSQAALGLLDPEALEAKRSDSGRTLAEHMREEGFDPDAVRRGVPGIYAARIAAFVEVHIEQG
;
A
#
# COMPACT_ATOMS: atom_id res chain seq x y z
N LEU A 1 4.29 1.51 -0.24
CA LEU A 1 5.02 2.58 -0.96
C LEU A 1 4.06 3.72 -1.23
N TYR A 2 4.50 4.96 -1.00
CA TYR A 2 3.69 6.16 -1.28
C TYR A 2 4.47 7.05 -2.24
N LEU A 3 3.92 7.34 -3.41
CA LEU A 3 4.45 8.38 -4.30
C LEU A 3 3.53 9.58 -4.20
N THR A 4 4.06 10.74 -3.81
CA THR A 4 3.26 11.94 -3.60
C THR A 4 3.57 12.97 -4.68
N LEU A 5 2.55 13.39 -5.41
CA LEU A 5 2.57 14.57 -6.25
C LEU A 5 1.93 15.72 -5.46
N SER A 6 2.74 16.71 -5.10
CA SER A 6 2.29 17.83 -4.27
C SER A 6 1.23 18.68 -4.97
N GLY A 7 0.15 18.97 -4.25
CA GLY A 7 -0.88 19.91 -4.65
C GLY A 7 -0.47 21.36 -4.37
N ARG A 8 -1.44 22.27 -4.54
CA ARG A 8 -1.30 23.69 -4.17
C ARG A 8 -1.33 23.91 -2.66
N ASP A 9 -2.09 23.07 -1.95
CA ASP A 9 -2.20 23.10 -0.50
C ASP A 9 -1.96 21.67 0.05
N PRO A 10 -0.75 21.38 0.56
CA PRO A 10 -0.40 20.06 1.12
C PRO A 10 -1.07 19.81 2.47
N ASP A 11 -1.69 20.82 3.10
CA ASP A 11 -2.42 20.65 4.36
C ASP A 11 -3.84 20.10 4.14
N LEU A 12 -4.34 20.06 2.90
CA LEU A 12 -5.60 19.39 2.58
C LEU A 12 -5.45 17.86 2.59
N PRO A 13 -6.49 17.11 2.99
CA PRO A 13 -6.51 15.66 2.83
C PRO A 13 -6.30 15.26 1.35
N ALA A 14 -5.42 14.30 1.10
CA ALA A 14 -4.95 13.91 -0.22
C ALA A 14 -5.98 13.04 -0.97
N LEU A 15 -5.91 13.06 -2.30
CA LEU A 15 -6.50 12.01 -3.12
C LEU A 15 -5.54 10.84 -3.14
N VAL A 16 -6.01 9.65 -2.83
CA VAL A 16 -5.20 8.44 -2.90
C VAL A 16 -5.73 7.55 -4.02
N VAL A 17 -4.85 7.14 -4.92
CA VAL A 17 -5.12 6.14 -5.95
C VAL A 17 -4.15 5.00 -5.72
N GLY A 18 -4.61 3.76 -5.71
CA GLY A 18 -3.69 2.66 -5.47
C GLY A 18 -4.33 1.30 -5.47
N SER A 19 -3.47 0.31 -5.24
CA SER A 19 -3.82 -1.10 -5.04
C SER A 19 -2.58 -1.82 -4.47
N HIS A 20 -2.38 -3.09 -4.78
CA HIS A 20 -1.25 -3.91 -4.32
C HIS A 20 -0.26 -4.26 -5.42
N LEU A 21 0.95 -4.68 -5.02
CA LEU A 21 2.02 -5.14 -5.94
C LEU A 21 2.49 -6.57 -5.68
N ASP A 22 1.98 -7.24 -4.65
CA ASP A 22 2.14 -8.69 -4.51
C ASP A 22 1.15 -9.45 -5.40
N SER A 23 1.44 -10.73 -5.61
CA SER A 23 0.70 -11.63 -6.49
C SER A 23 0.73 -13.05 -5.91
N VAL A 24 -0.18 -13.90 -6.38
CA VAL A 24 -0.14 -15.35 -6.18
C VAL A 24 0.90 -16.04 -7.08
N ALA A 25 1.26 -17.28 -6.73
CA ALA A 25 2.32 -18.05 -7.40
C ALA A 25 2.09 -18.28 -8.90
N HIS A 26 0.82 -18.36 -9.32
CA HIS A 26 0.41 -18.47 -10.72
C HIS A 26 -0.52 -17.31 -11.12
N GLY A 27 -0.22 -16.11 -10.61
CA GLY A 27 -0.99 -14.90 -10.85
C GLY A 27 -0.77 -14.31 -12.24
N GLY A 28 -1.71 -13.45 -12.64
CA GLY A 28 -1.60 -12.66 -13.86
C GLY A 28 -0.89 -11.32 -13.64
N ASN A 29 -0.77 -10.53 -14.72
CA ASN A 29 -0.10 -9.23 -14.67
C ASN A 29 -0.99 -8.06 -14.19
N PHE A 30 -2.28 -8.29 -13.99
CA PHE A 30 -3.26 -7.22 -13.83
C PHE A 30 -3.80 -7.09 -12.40
N ASP A 31 -3.93 -8.21 -11.70
CA ASP A 31 -4.40 -8.24 -10.32
C ASP A 31 -3.49 -7.38 -9.42
N GLY A 32 -4.07 -6.39 -8.75
CA GLY A 32 -3.37 -5.32 -8.03
C GLY A 32 -2.55 -4.35 -8.90
N ALA A 33 -1.62 -4.88 -9.67
CA ALA A 33 -0.65 -4.10 -10.42
C ALA A 33 -1.30 -3.10 -11.40
N ALA A 34 -2.44 -3.46 -12.01
CA ALA A 34 -3.17 -2.54 -12.89
C ALA A 34 -3.63 -1.28 -12.16
N GLY A 35 -4.08 -1.38 -10.91
CA GLY A 35 -4.52 -0.25 -10.11
C GLY A 35 -3.38 0.71 -9.77
N VAL A 36 -2.23 0.16 -9.38
CA VAL A 36 -1.02 0.96 -9.10
C VAL A 36 -0.53 1.66 -10.37
N VAL A 37 -0.44 0.93 -11.49
CA VAL A 37 0.01 1.49 -12.78
C VAL A 37 -0.97 2.54 -13.30
N ALA A 38 -2.28 2.36 -13.12
CA ALA A 38 -3.27 3.36 -13.48
C ALA A 38 -3.07 4.67 -12.68
N GLY A 39 -2.80 4.57 -11.37
CA GLY A 39 -2.45 5.73 -10.54
C GLY A 39 -1.17 6.43 -11.03
N LEU A 40 -0.13 5.68 -11.36
CA LEU A 40 1.10 6.22 -11.94
C LEU A 40 0.87 6.91 -13.29
N ALA A 41 0.02 6.35 -14.14
CA ALA A 41 -0.32 6.94 -15.44
C ALA A 41 -1.04 8.28 -15.27
N VAL A 42 -2.00 8.38 -14.33
CA VAL A 42 -2.67 9.64 -13.99
C VAL A 42 -1.65 10.67 -13.47
N MET A 43 -0.77 10.27 -12.55
CA MET A 43 0.26 11.15 -12.00
C MET A 43 1.21 11.66 -13.09
N ALA A 44 1.69 10.77 -13.97
CA ALA A 44 2.57 11.11 -15.08
C ALA A 44 1.92 12.12 -16.03
N GLU A 45 0.64 11.93 -16.35
CA GLU A 45 -0.11 12.84 -17.23
C GLU A 45 -0.29 14.23 -16.61
N LEU A 46 -0.59 14.31 -15.31
CA LEU A 46 -0.67 15.59 -14.59
C LEU A 46 0.67 16.34 -14.63
N VAL A 47 1.78 15.64 -14.41
CA VAL A 47 3.13 16.20 -14.50
C VAL A 47 3.41 16.69 -15.92
N ALA A 48 3.16 15.86 -16.93
CA ALA A 48 3.41 16.20 -18.33
C ALA A 48 2.62 17.43 -18.80
N LYS A 49 1.39 17.60 -18.31
CA LYS A 49 0.52 18.75 -18.60
C LYS A 49 0.74 19.95 -17.66
N ALA A 50 1.67 19.87 -16.72
CA ALA A 50 1.89 20.87 -15.68
C ALA A 50 0.60 21.26 -14.92
N VAL A 51 -0.29 20.29 -14.69
CA VAL A 51 -1.53 20.48 -13.94
C VAL A 51 -1.26 20.26 -12.46
N GLN A 52 -1.42 21.32 -11.67
CA GLN A 52 -1.30 21.24 -10.21
C GLN A 52 -2.69 21.13 -9.57
N LEU A 53 -2.91 20.04 -8.82
CA LEU A 53 -4.16 19.80 -8.11
C LEU A 53 -4.31 20.73 -6.88
N PRO A 54 -5.54 20.96 -6.36
CA PRO A 54 -5.72 21.70 -5.11
C PRO A 54 -5.05 21.05 -3.90
N ARG A 55 -5.06 19.72 -3.85
CA ARG A 55 -4.58 18.86 -2.75
C ARG A 55 -3.60 17.84 -3.32
N ASP A 56 -2.82 17.20 -2.46
CA ASP A 56 -1.87 16.16 -2.87
C ASP A 56 -2.58 14.98 -3.57
N LEU A 57 -1.89 14.39 -4.54
CA LEU A 57 -2.22 13.08 -5.11
C LEU A 57 -1.17 12.07 -4.65
N ILE A 58 -1.62 11.01 -4.01
CA ILE A 58 -0.78 9.91 -3.55
C ILE A 58 -1.08 8.68 -4.39
N VAL A 59 -0.05 8.10 -5.01
CA VAL A 59 -0.12 6.74 -5.55
C VAL A 59 0.37 5.77 -4.48
N LEU A 60 -0.54 4.90 -4.04
CA LEU A 60 -0.28 3.87 -3.02
C LEU A 60 -0.07 2.52 -3.70
N ALA A 61 1.03 1.86 -3.33
CA ALA A 61 1.25 0.45 -3.58
C ALA A 61 1.41 -0.28 -2.25
N THR A 62 0.40 -1.05 -1.86
CA THR A 62 0.44 -1.93 -0.68
C THR A 62 1.20 -3.21 -1.01
N ARG A 63 1.60 -3.92 0.05
CA ARG A 63 2.19 -5.26 -0.03
C ARG A 63 1.30 -6.22 0.72
N ALA A 64 1.39 -7.50 0.37
CA ALA A 64 0.71 -8.59 1.06
C ALA A 64 -0.80 -8.34 1.18
N GLU A 65 -1.44 -7.98 0.07
CA GLU A 65 -2.91 -7.97 -0.03
C GLU A 65 -3.42 -9.42 -0.16
N GLU A 66 -2.83 -10.17 -1.09
CA GLU A 66 -3.16 -11.58 -1.38
C GLU A 66 -2.82 -12.50 -0.20
N ALA A 67 -1.87 -12.05 0.63
CA ALA A 67 -1.41 -12.71 1.85
C ALA A 67 -1.08 -14.21 1.71
N VAL A 68 -0.58 -14.62 0.54
CA VAL A 68 -0.32 -16.03 0.18
C VAL A 68 0.65 -16.75 1.14
N TRP A 69 1.59 -15.99 1.70
CA TRP A 69 2.70 -16.53 2.47
C TRP A 69 2.45 -16.58 3.97
N PHE A 70 1.57 -15.72 4.50
CA PHE A 70 1.30 -15.58 5.92
C PHE A 70 -0.20 -15.77 6.18
N PRO A 71 -0.61 -16.42 7.27
CA PRO A 71 -2.01 -16.62 7.61
C PRO A 71 -2.65 -15.34 8.18
N LEU A 72 -2.61 -14.25 7.41
CA LEU A 72 -3.08 -12.91 7.77
C LEU A 72 -3.98 -12.38 6.64
N SER A 73 -4.79 -11.36 6.93
CA SER A 73 -5.59 -10.69 5.90
C SER A 73 -5.15 -9.24 5.78
N TYR A 74 -4.69 -8.85 4.58
CA TYR A 74 -4.29 -7.48 4.24
C TYR A 74 -3.26 -6.82 5.17
N PRO A 75 -2.21 -7.52 5.66
CA PRO A 75 -1.27 -6.95 6.63
C PRO A 75 -0.61 -5.64 6.18
N GLY A 76 -0.38 -5.43 4.88
CA GLY A 76 0.22 -4.18 4.40
C GLY A 76 -0.68 -2.95 4.51
N SER A 77 -1.98 -3.08 4.21
CA SER A 77 -2.93 -1.96 4.33
C SER A 77 -3.29 -1.70 5.80
N GLN A 78 -3.39 -2.75 6.61
CA GLN A 78 -3.53 -2.63 8.06
C GLN A 78 -2.32 -1.90 8.67
N ALA A 79 -1.10 -2.30 8.32
CA ALA A 79 0.12 -1.63 8.80
C ALA A 79 0.19 -0.17 8.34
N ALA A 80 -0.20 0.11 7.09
CA ALA A 80 -0.26 1.46 6.54
C ALA A 80 -1.15 2.39 7.39
N LEU A 81 -2.25 1.88 7.93
CA LEU A 81 -3.19 2.62 8.76
C LEU A 81 -2.90 2.51 10.27
N GLY A 82 -1.82 1.83 10.67
CA GLY A 82 -1.50 1.59 12.09
C GLY A 82 -2.48 0.64 12.78
N LEU A 83 -3.18 -0.21 12.02
CA LEU A 83 -4.22 -1.13 12.47
C LEU A 83 -3.77 -2.60 12.54
N LEU A 84 -2.56 -2.90 12.10
CA LEU A 84 -2.03 -4.27 12.16
C LEU A 84 -1.73 -4.64 13.61
N ASP A 85 -2.35 -5.72 14.10
CA ASP A 85 -2.12 -6.24 15.44
C ASP A 85 -0.62 -6.60 15.62
N PRO A 86 0.06 -6.13 16.68
CA PRO A 86 1.43 -6.53 16.98
C PRO A 86 1.64 -8.05 17.06
N GLU A 87 0.63 -8.85 17.41
CA GLU A 87 0.72 -10.32 17.39
C GLU A 87 0.90 -10.89 15.96
N ALA A 88 0.45 -10.16 14.93
CA ALA A 88 0.63 -10.57 13.54
C ALA A 88 2.13 -10.65 13.14
N LEU A 89 3.01 -9.96 13.86
CA LEU A 89 4.45 -10.05 13.67
C LEU A 89 5.02 -11.44 13.95
N GLU A 90 4.32 -12.25 14.75
CA GLU A 90 4.70 -13.62 15.08
C GLU A 90 4.15 -14.65 14.07
N ALA A 91 3.32 -14.21 13.12
CA ALA A 91 2.78 -15.08 12.07
C ALA A 91 3.92 -15.71 11.27
N LYS A 92 3.86 -17.03 11.10
CA LYS A 92 4.91 -17.79 10.41
C LYS A 92 4.60 -17.88 8.93
N ARG A 93 5.62 -17.67 8.11
CA ARG A 93 5.55 -17.87 6.68
C ARG A 93 5.41 -19.36 6.36
N SER A 94 4.54 -19.71 5.43
CA SER A 94 4.18 -21.10 5.10
C SER A 94 5.34 -21.97 4.58
N ASP A 95 6.33 -21.37 3.92
CA ASP A 95 7.46 -22.07 3.30
C ASP A 95 8.69 -22.19 4.22
N SER A 96 9.02 -21.12 4.93
CA SER A 96 10.26 -20.98 5.71
C SER A 96 10.04 -21.16 7.21
N GLY A 97 8.81 -21.08 7.69
CA GLY A 97 8.46 -21.16 9.11
C GLY A 97 8.92 -19.97 9.96
N ARG A 98 9.50 -18.95 9.31
CA ARG A 98 10.03 -17.72 9.91
C ARG A 98 8.94 -16.69 10.13
N THR A 99 9.10 -15.85 11.14
CA THR A 99 8.06 -14.89 11.51
C THR A 99 7.99 -13.71 10.53
N LEU A 100 6.85 -13.03 10.47
CA LEU A 100 6.70 -11.80 9.69
C LEU A 100 7.75 -10.75 10.12
N ALA A 101 8.02 -10.63 11.42
CA ALA A 101 9.05 -9.72 11.92
C ALA A 101 10.47 -10.07 11.42
N GLU A 102 10.81 -11.35 11.30
CA GLU A 102 12.10 -11.76 10.75
C GLU A 102 12.21 -11.38 9.28
N HIS A 103 11.20 -11.69 8.46
CA HIS A 103 11.16 -11.33 7.03
C HIS A 103 11.18 -9.81 6.82
N MET A 104 10.44 -9.05 7.63
CA MET A 104 10.48 -7.58 7.57
C MET A 104 11.91 -7.05 7.78
N ARG A 105 12.64 -7.57 8.77
CA ARG A 105 14.03 -7.14 9.04
C ARG A 105 14.97 -7.49 7.91
N GLU A 106 14.84 -8.66 7.31
CA GLU A 106 15.66 -9.07 6.16
C GLU A 106 15.47 -8.17 4.95
N GLU A 107 14.23 -7.76 4.71
CA GLU A 107 13.87 -6.84 3.64
C GLU A 107 14.17 -5.36 4.00
N GLY A 108 14.80 -5.11 5.15
CA GLY A 108 15.24 -3.78 5.58
C GLY A 108 14.16 -2.93 6.26
N PHE A 109 13.06 -3.52 6.72
CA PHE A 109 11.97 -2.83 7.42
C PHE A 109 12.07 -2.99 8.94
N ASP A 110 11.57 -1.99 9.66
CA ASP A 110 11.46 -2.00 11.12
C ASP A 110 10.11 -2.60 11.56
N PRO A 111 10.05 -3.85 12.08
CA PRO A 111 8.81 -4.42 12.61
C PRO A 111 8.31 -3.73 13.88
N ASP A 112 9.17 -3.03 14.63
CA ASP A 112 8.73 -2.31 15.83
C ASP A 112 7.87 -1.09 15.48
N ALA A 113 7.89 -0.63 14.23
CA ALA A 113 6.92 0.37 13.74
C ALA A 113 5.47 -0.11 13.86
N VAL A 114 5.23 -1.41 13.61
CA VAL A 114 3.91 -2.04 13.82
C VAL A 114 3.58 -2.09 15.29
N ARG A 115 4.53 -2.49 16.16
CA ARG A 115 4.32 -2.52 17.62
C ARG A 115 3.97 -1.16 18.21
N ARG A 116 4.53 -0.08 17.66
CA ARG A 116 4.21 1.30 18.05
C ARG A 116 2.87 1.79 17.49
N GLY A 117 2.25 1.06 16.57
CA GLY A 117 1.00 1.46 15.92
C GLY A 117 1.12 2.76 15.12
N VAL A 118 2.33 3.08 14.62
CA VAL A 118 2.54 4.34 13.88
C VAL A 118 2.01 4.16 12.46
N PRO A 119 0.95 4.90 12.06
CA PRO A 119 0.43 4.79 10.71
C PRO A 119 1.41 5.39 9.70
N GLY A 120 1.56 4.74 8.56
CA GLY A 120 2.24 5.31 7.38
C GLY A 120 1.39 6.35 6.66
N ILE A 121 0.06 6.27 6.80
CA ILE A 121 -0.90 7.28 6.35
C ILE A 121 -2.06 7.36 7.33
N TYR A 122 -2.47 8.58 7.70
CA TYR A 122 -3.62 8.78 8.58
C TYR A 122 -4.91 8.82 7.76
N ALA A 123 -5.94 8.07 8.18
CA ALA A 123 -7.24 8.08 7.50
C ALA A 123 -7.85 9.49 7.39
N ALA A 124 -7.67 10.33 8.41
CA ALA A 124 -8.11 11.74 8.40
C ALA A 124 -7.39 12.61 7.35
N ARG A 125 -6.27 12.13 6.79
CA ARG A 125 -5.51 12.78 5.72
C ARG A 125 -5.86 12.24 4.34
N ILE A 126 -6.87 11.38 4.22
CA ILE A 126 -7.37 10.83 2.96
C ILE A 126 -8.74 11.46 2.66
N ALA A 127 -8.83 12.21 1.57
CA ALA A 127 -10.09 12.78 1.09
C ALA A 127 -10.95 11.74 0.36
N ALA A 128 -10.28 10.90 -0.42
CA ALA A 128 -10.86 9.81 -1.19
C ALA A 128 -9.77 8.77 -1.46
N PHE A 129 -10.17 7.51 -1.48
CA PHE A 129 -9.37 6.39 -1.95
C PHE A 129 -10.06 5.80 -3.18
N VAL A 130 -9.34 5.72 -4.30
CA VAL A 130 -9.83 5.14 -5.55
C VAL A 130 -8.93 3.97 -5.92
N GLU A 131 -9.54 2.80 -6.03
CA GLU A 131 -8.87 1.58 -6.47
C GLU A 131 -9.46 1.15 -7.80
N VAL A 132 -8.61 1.16 -8.83
CA VAL A 132 -8.94 0.58 -10.14
C VAL A 132 -8.52 -0.88 -10.09
N HIS A 133 -9.45 -1.78 -10.38
CA HIS A 133 -9.20 -3.20 -10.33
C HIS A 133 -9.87 -3.92 -11.50
N ILE A 134 -9.33 -5.08 -11.86
CA ILE A 134 -10.01 -5.99 -12.79
C ILE A 134 -11.21 -6.66 -12.12
N GLU A 135 -12.20 -7.04 -12.92
CA GLU A 135 -13.45 -7.67 -12.44
C GLU A 135 -13.24 -9.04 -11.79
N GLN A 136 -12.21 -9.78 -12.21
CA GLN A 136 -11.84 -11.14 -11.76
C GLN A 136 -12.87 -12.26 -12.06
N GLY A 137 -14.10 -11.93 -12.48
CA GLY A 137 -15.07 -12.87 -13.07
C GLY A 137 -16.51 -12.71 -12.57
#